data_AF-A0A933BBA1-F1
#
_entry.id   AF-A0A933BBA1-F1
#
_cell.length_a   1.000
_cell.length_b   1.000
_cell.length_c   1.000
_cell.angle_alpha   90.00
_cell.angle_beta   90.00
_cell.angle_gamma   90.00
#
_symmetry.space_group_name_H-M   'P 1'
#
loop_
_entity.id
_entity.type
_entity.pdbx_description
1 polymer ?
#
loop_
_entity_poly.entity_id
_entity_poly.type
_entity_poly.pdbx_seq_one_letter_code
_entity_poly.pdbx_strand_id
1 'polypeptide(L)'
;MIPVALTISYRSSDIIGMDANQLVIARYDTGRGVWVPLFSDSNIPGRAVTAVTGYFSLFQIMEARPAETLANVKAFPNPFRPSLGHNSMTFSNPPAGARIRIYTLSGALIRELTANSSGMASWDGKNRFTSKAAVQR
;
A
#
# COMPACT_ATOMS: atom_id res chain seq x y z
N MET A 1 -13.22 10.22 -7.91
CA MET A 1 -13.80 9.00 -7.29
C MET A 1 -13.48 9.03 -5.81
N ILE A 2 -14.48 8.81 -4.96
CA ILE A 2 -14.32 8.82 -3.51
C ILE A 2 -13.79 7.43 -3.10
N PRO A 3 -12.65 7.33 -2.39
CA PRO A 3 -12.15 6.04 -1.93
C PRO A 3 -13.07 5.43 -0.87
N VAL A 4 -13.17 4.11 -0.85
CA VAL A 4 -14.02 3.34 0.07
C VAL A 4 -13.16 2.38 0.89
N ALA A 5 -13.50 2.21 2.17
CA ALA A 5 -12.90 1.20 3.03
C ALA A 5 -13.58 -0.16 2.78
N LEU A 6 -12.76 -1.18 2.56
CA LEU A 6 -13.16 -2.58 2.44
C LEU A 6 -12.57 -3.35 3.61
N THR A 7 -13.41 -4.04 4.37
CA THR A 7 -13.00 -4.94 5.44
C THR A 7 -13.45 -6.35 5.11
N ILE A 8 -12.53 -7.31 5.14
CA ILE A 8 -12.80 -8.73 4.93
C ILE A 8 -12.42 -9.49 6.21
N SER A 9 -13.38 -10.16 6.82
CA SER A 9 -13.15 -11.06 7.95
C SER A 9 -12.72 -12.44 7.47
N TYR A 10 -11.91 -13.13 8.26
CA TYR A 10 -11.44 -14.48 7.99
C TYR A 10 -11.56 -15.38 9.22
N ARG A 11 -11.55 -16.69 8.98
CA ARG A 11 -11.41 -17.74 9.98
C ARG A 11 -9.97 -18.25 9.97
N SER A 12 -9.54 -18.88 11.05
CA SER A 12 -8.21 -19.51 11.10
C SER A 12 -8.02 -20.58 10.01
N SER A 13 -9.10 -21.23 9.57
CA SER A 13 -9.08 -22.18 8.44
C SER A 13 -8.78 -21.53 7.10
N ASP A 14 -9.09 -20.24 6.94
CA ASP A 14 -9.01 -19.55 5.65
C ASP A 14 -7.58 -19.10 5.33
N ILE A 15 -6.72 -19.05 6.35
CA ILE A 15 -5.34 -18.57 6.27
C ILE A 15 -4.32 -19.64 6.67
N ILE A 16 -4.68 -20.93 6.58
CA ILE A 16 -3.76 -22.03 6.90
C ILE A 16 -2.48 -21.89 6.06
N GLY A 17 -1.33 -21.86 6.72
CA GLY A 17 -0.02 -21.71 6.08
C GLY A 17 0.39 -20.27 5.76
N MET A 18 -0.42 -19.26 6.11
CA MET A 18 -0.09 -17.84 5.96
C MET A 18 0.30 -17.22 7.31
N ASP A 19 1.16 -16.20 7.29
CA ASP A 19 1.41 -15.35 8.47
C ASP A 19 0.33 -14.27 8.60
N ALA A 20 -0.39 -14.29 9.74
CA ALA A 20 -1.43 -13.31 10.06
C ALA A 20 -0.93 -11.86 10.09
N ASN A 21 0.37 -11.63 10.35
CA ASN A 21 0.99 -10.30 10.31
C ASN A 21 1.28 -9.81 8.89
N GLN A 22 1.19 -10.69 7.90
CA GLN A 22 1.54 -10.41 6.51
C GLN A 22 0.32 -10.42 5.58
N LEU A 23 -0.89 -10.52 6.14
CA LEU A 23 -2.12 -10.51 5.36
C LEU A 23 -2.37 -9.12 4.75
N VAL A 24 -2.84 -9.13 3.51
CA VAL A 24 -3.26 -7.96 2.75
C VAL A 24 -4.54 -8.27 1.99
N ILE A 25 -5.34 -7.24 1.70
CA ILE A 25 -6.35 -7.33 0.64
C ILE A 25 -5.65 -7.05 -0.68
N ALA A 26 -5.77 -7.97 -1.64
CA ALA A 26 -5.36 -7.75 -3.02
C ALA A 26 -6.57 -7.51 -3.91
N ARG A 27 -6.42 -6.61 -4.87
CA ARG A 27 -7.41 -6.35 -5.93
C ARG A 27 -6.96 -7.06 -7.20
N TYR A 28 -7.86 -7.78 -7.86
CA TYR A 28 -7.58 -8.33 -9.18
C TYR A 28 -7.61 -7.23 -10.25
N ASP A 29 -6.55 -7.14 -11.06
CA ASP A 29 -6.50 -6.31 -12.25
C ASP A 29 -6.85 -7.18 -13.47
N THR A 30 -8.10 -7.07 -13.93
CA THR A 30 -8.61 -7.86 -15.06
C THR A 30 -7.90 -7.56 -16.37
N GLY A 31 -7.36 -6.36 -16.55
CA GLY A 31 -6.63 -5.98 -17.77
C GLY A 31 -5.24 -6.62 -17.85
N ARG A 32 -4.66 -6.99 -16.71
CA ARG A 32 -3.33 -7.61 -16.63
C ARG A 32 -3.36 -9.06 -16.17
N GLY A 33 -4.49 -9.55 -15.67
CA GLY A 33 -4.63 -10.89 -15.11
C GLY A 33 -3.80 -11.10 -13.83
N VAL A 34 -3.57 -10.04 -13.04
CA VAL A 34 -2.71 -10.10 -11.85
C VAL A 34 -3.40 -9.58 -10.60
N TRP A 35 -3.03 -10.12 -9.45
CA TRP A 35 -3.41 -9.59 -8.15
C TRP A 35 -2.46 -8.47 -7.74
N VAL A 36 -3.02 -7.32 -7.37
CA VAL A 36 -2.28 -6.16 -6.90
C VAL A 36 -2.57 -5.96 -5.41
N PRO A 37 -1.58 -6.11 -4.52
CA PRO A 37 -1.79 -5.91 -3.10
C PRO A 37 -2.11 -4.44 -2.81
N LEU A 38 -3.13 -4.22 -1.98
CA LEU A 38 -3.44 -2.91 -1.43
C LEU A 38 -2.71 -2.74 -0.10
N PHE A 39 -2.29 -1.52 0.21
CA PHE A 39 -1.83 -1.20 1.55
C PHE A 39 -2.96 -1.48 2.54
N SER A 40 -2.74 -2.45 3.43
CA SER A 40 -3.76 -3.03 4.29
C SER A 40 -3.36 -2.95 5.76
N ASP A 41 -4.37 -2.86 6.62
CA ASP A 41 -4.27 -3.01 8.07
C ASP A 41 -4.82 -4.38 8.47
N SER A 42 -3.98 -5.20 9.11
CA SER A 42 -4.34 -6.54 9.59
C SER A 42 -4.70 -6.50 11.07
N ASN A 43 -6.00 -6.49 11.37
CA ASN A 43 -6.53 -6.61 12.72
C ASN A 43 -6.57 -8.10 13.12
N ILE A 44 -5.46 -8.60 13.67
CA ILE A 44 -5.32 -10.00 14.07
C ILE A 44 -6.31 -10.40 15.16
N PRO A 45 -6.48 -9.64 16.27
CA PRO A 45 -7.49 -9.98 17.29
C PRO A 45 -8.92 -10.02 16.73
N GLY A 46 -9.24 -9.10 15.83
CA GLY A 46 -10.54 -9.02 15.15
C GLY A 46 -10.71 -9.97 13.96
N ARG A 47 -9.65 -10.72 13.59
CA ARG A 47 -9.61 -11.62 12.42
C ARG A 47 -10.15 -10.97 11.16
N ALA A 48 -9.67 -9.76 10.88
CA ALA A 48 -10.10 -8.99 9.72
C ALA A 48 -8.92 -8.23 9.12
N VAL A 49 -8.98 -8.04 7.80
CA VAL A 49 -8.06 -7.19 7.06
C VAL A 49 -8.85 -6.03 6.47
N THR A 50 -8.34 -4.81 6.59
CA THR A 50 -8.97 -3.60 6.06
C THR A 50 -8.05 -2.91 5.08
N ALA A 51 -8.58 -2.46 3.94
CA ALA A 51 -7.86 -1.68 2.95
C ALA A 51 -8.75 -0.59 2.36
N VAL A 52 -8.13 0.44 1.80
CA VAL A 52 -8.84 1.49 1.06
C VAL A 52 -8.67 1.24 -0.43
N THR A 53 -9.78 1.23 -1.17
CA THR A 53 -9.78 1.05 -2.63
C THR A 53 -10.53 2.18 -3.33
N GLY A 54 -10.03 2.57 -4.50
CA GLY A 54 -10.69 3.49 -5.41
C GLY A 54 -11.37 2.80 -6.59
N TYR A 55 -11.37 1.46 -6.64
CA TYR A 55 -11.92 0.70 -7.76
C TYR A 55 -12.65 -0.53 -7.25
N PHE A 56 -13.82 -0.83 -7.81
CA PHE A 56 -14.47 -2.11 -7.58
C PHE A 56 -13.87 -3.18 -8.51
N SER A 57 -13.56 -4.34 -7.95
CA SER A 57 -13.05 -5.51 -8.67
C SER A 57 -13.30 -6.77 -7.82
N LEU A 58 -12.72 -7.89 -8.21
CA LEU A 58 -12.52 -9.01 -7.30
C LEU A 58 -11.46 -8.64 -6.26
N PHE A 59 -11.72 -9.05 -5.02
CA PHE A 59 -10.83 -8.86 -3.88
C PHE A 59 -10.62 -10.17 -3.15
N GLN A 60 -9.42 -10.35 -2.61
CA GLN A 60 -9.10 -11.53 -1.82
C GLN A 60 -8.10 -11.17 -0.71
N ILE A 61 -8.17 -11.87 0.41
CA ILE A 61 -7.07 -11.90 1.37
C ILE A 61 -5.93 -12.74 0.78
N MET A 62 -4.72 -12.19 0.84
CA MET A 62 -3.48 -12.85 0.41
C MET A 62 -2.38 -12.58 1.45
N GLU A 63 -1.32 -13.38 1.40
CA GLU A 63 -0.09 -13.13 2.15
C GLU A 63 0.89 -12.34 1.26
N ALA A 64 1.34 -11.18 1.73
CA ALA A 64 2.39 -10.40 1.09
C ALA A 64 3.68 -10.51 1.91
N ARG A 65 4.64 -11.29 1.42
CA ARG A 65 5.93 -11.49 2.09
C ARG A 65 6.87 -10.33 1.78
N PRO A 66 7.52 -9.72 2.79
CA PRO A 66 8.54 -8.71 2.57
C PRO A 66 9.72 -9.28 1.79
N ALA A 67 10.38 -8.45 1.00
CA ALA A 67 11.57 -8.88 0.27
C ALA A 67 12.80 -8.98 1.19
N GLU A 68 13.76 -9.83 0.83
CA GLU A 68 15.04 -9.88 1.55
C GLU A 68 16.00 -8.75 1.13
N THR A 69 15.79 -8.20 -0.06
CA THR A 69 16.67 -7.17 -0.66
C THR A 69 15.86 -6.03 -1.26
N LEU A 70 16.55 -4.96 -1.65
CA LEU A 70 15.94 -3.80 -2.30
C LEU A 70 15.76 -3.96 -3.82
N ALA A 71 16.14 -5.10 -4.40
CA ALA A 71 16.22 -5.27 -5.85
C ALA A 71 14.87 -5.12 -6.58
N ASN A 72 13.76 -5.45 -5.92
CA ASN A 72 12.43 -5.53 -6.53
C ASN A 72 11.42 -4.56 -5.91
N VAL A 73 11.89 -3.49 -5.26
CA VAL A 73 11.01 -2.44 -4.71
C VAL A 73 10.24 -1.77 -5.84
N LYS A 74 8.93 -1.66 -5.68
CA LYS A 74 8.04 -0.99 -6.64
C LYS A 74 7.33 0.16 -5.96
N ALA A 75 7.13 1.25 -6.69
CA ALA A 75 6.28 2.37 -6.29
C ALA A 75 5.16 2.55 -7.30
N PHE A 76 3.91 2.58 -6.85
CA PHE A 76 2.75 2.73 -7.73
C PHE A 76 1.61 3.52 -7.07
N PRO A 77 0.81 4.26 -7.85
CA PRO A 77 0.96 4.47 -9.28
C PRO A 77 2.16 5.37 -9.59
N ASN A 78 2.87 5.07 -10.67
CA ASN A 78 3.96 5.88 -11.21
C ASN A 78 3.68 6.13 -12.71
N PRO A 79 3.32 7.36 -13.13
CA PRO A 79 3.26 8.59 -12.33
C PRO A 79 2.10 8.64 -11.31
N PHE A 80 2.33 9.28 -10.16
CA PHE A 80 1.27 9.61 -9.21
C PHE A 80 0.61 10.94 -9.60
N ARG A 81 -0.69 10.92 -9.85
CA ARG A 81 -1.47 12.04 -10.41
C ARG A 81 -2.73 12.27 -9.57
N PRO A 82 -2.68 13.10 -8.51
CA PRO A 82 -3.86 13.41 -7.70
C PRO A 82 -5.03 13.97 -8.49
N SER A 83 -4.77 14.72 -9.57
CA SER A 83 -5.79 15.24 -10.49
C SER A 83 -6.61 14.15 -11.20
N LEU A 84 -6.08 12.92 -11.31
CA LEU A 84 -6.78 11.76 -11.86
C LEU A 84 -7.41 10.89 -10.76
N GLY A 85 -7.46 11.38 -9.52
CA GLY A 85 -8.05 10.67 -8.38
C GLY A 85 -7.10 9.70 -7.67
N HIS A 86 -5.79 9.75 -7.93
CA HIS A 86 -4.83 9.00 -7.11
C HIS A 86 -4.73 9.64 -5.73
N ASN A 87 -5.10 8.89 -4.68
CA ASN A 87 -5.12 9.41 -3.31
C ASN A 87 -3.90 8.96 -2.48
N SER A 88 -3.20 7.93 -2.95
CA SER A 88 -1.95 7.48 -2.34
C SER A 88 -1.02 6.84 -3.36
N MET A 89 0.26 6.78 -2.99
CA MET A 89 1.29 5.99 -3.65
C MET A 89 1.74 4.88 -2.70
N THR A 90 1.67 3.65 -3.16
CA THR A 90 2.09 2.46 -2.44
C THR A 90 3.50 2.07 -2.87
N PHE A 91 4.33 1.75 -1.88
CA PHE A 91 5.61 1.09 -2.05
C PHE A 91 5.44 -0.37 -1.65
N SER A 92 5.78 -1.31 -2.54
CA SER A 92 5.68 -2.75 -2.29
C SER A 92 7.01 -3.44 -2.49
N ASN A 93 7.19 -4.56 -1.80
CA ASN A 93 8.41 -5.38 -1.79
C ASN A 93 9.70 -4.72 -1.27
N PRO A 94 9.72 -3.71 -0.39
CA PRO A 94 10.88 -3.53 0.48
C PRO A 94 10.97 -4.64 1.54
N PRO A 95 12.16 -4.82 2.14
CA PRO A 95 12.29 -5.51 3.41
C PRO A 95 11.43 -4.89 4.50
N ALA A 96 10.91 -5.73 5.41
CA ALA A 96 10.19 -5.24 6.58
C ALA A 96 11.08 -4.29 7.39
N GLY A 97 10.53 -3.16 7.83
CA GLY A 97 11.27 -2.13 8.55
C GLY A 97 12.18 -1.25 7.68
N ALA A 98 12.23 -1.45 6.36
CA ALA A 98 13.00 -0.58 5.47
C ALA A 98 12.47 0.86 5.51
N ARG A 99 13.39 1.84 5.45
CA ARG A 99 13.05 3.26 5.44
C ARG A 99 12.93 3.78 4.01
N ILE A 100 11.83 4.47 3.72
CA ILE A 100 11.58 5.13 2.45
C ILE A 100 11.58 6.62 2.70
N ARG A 101 12.43 7.35 1.97
CA ARG A 101 12.54 8.81 2.07
C ARG A 101 12.19 9.45 0.73
N ILE A 102 11.24 10.37 0.78
CA ILE A 102 10.73 11.08 -0.39
C ILE A 102 11.29 12.49 -0.36
N TYR A 103 11.91 12.91 -1.45
CA TYR A 103 12.58 14.20 -1.58
C TYR A 103 12.02 15.01 -2.75
N THR A 104 12.19 16.33 -2.68
CA THR A 104 12.06 17.20 -3.86
C THR A 104 13.23 17.01 -4.81
N LEU A 105 13.13 17.53 -6.03
CA LEU A 105 14.26 17.61 -6.97
C LEU A 105 15.44 18.42 -6.40
N SER A 106 15.18 19.34 -5.48
CA SER A 106 16.22 20.11 -4.77
C SER A 106 16.83 19.38 -3.56
N GLY A 107 16.41 18.13 -3.28
CA GLY A 107 16.92 17.34 -2.15
C GLY A 107 16.28 17.63 -0.79
N ALA A 108 15.21 18.42 -0.74
CA ALA A 108 14.49 18.68 0.51
C ALA A 108 13.62 17.48 0.89
N LEU A 109 13.71 17.02 2.15
CA LEU A 109 12.92 15.89 2.65
C LEU A 109 11.43 16.26 2.77
N ILE A 110 10.58 15.55 2.03
CA ILE A 110 9.13 15.67 2.06
C ILE A 110 8.53 14.76 3.13
N ARG A 111 8.95 13.48 3.14
CA ARG A 111 8.39 12.46 4.04
C ARG A 111 9.39 11.32 4.26
N GLU A 112 9.40 10.79 5.47
CA GLU A 112 9.99 9.49 5.81
C GLU A 112 8.87 8.53 6.21
N LEU A 113 8.95 7.30 5.70
CA LEU A 113 8.04 6.18 5.93
C LEU A 113 8.84 4.92 6.28
N THR A 114 8.20 3.97 6.95
CA THR A 114 8.78 2.66 7.26
C THR A 114 7.89 1.57 6.69
N ALA A 115 8.47 0.59 6.02
CA ALA A 115 7.75 -0.58 5.52
C ALA A 115 7.24 -1.44 6.68
N ASN A 116 5.98 -1.87 6.59
CA ASN A 116 5.37 -2.77 7.56
C ASN A 116 5.88 -4.22 7.42
N SER A 117 5.33 -5.13 8.23
CA SER A 117 5.63 -6.56 8.22
C SER A 117 5.38 -7.24 6.87
N SER A 118 4.43 -6.74 6.07
CA SER A 118 4.15 -7.22 4.71
C SER A 118 5.08 -6.63 3.64
N GLY A 119 6.08 -5.84 4.03
CA GLY A 119 6.94 -5.15 3.07
C GLY A 119 6.16 -4.12 2.25
N MET A 120 5.34 -3.31 2.92
CA MET A 120 4.57 -2.24 2.27
C MET A 120 4.63 -0.92 3.03
N ALA A 121 4.57 0.18 2.30
CA ALA A 121 4.36 1.52 2.85
C ALA A 121 3.43 2.32 1.93
N SER A 122 2.74 3.33 2.47
CA SER A 122 1.84 4.19 1.70
C SER A 122 2.10 5.66 1.98
N TRP A 123 2.06 6.48 0.94
CA TRP A 123 2.20 7.93 1.00
C TRP A 123 0.95 8.60 0.45
N ASP A 124 0.37 9.55 1.19
CA ASP A 124 -0.85 10.28 0.79
C ASP A 124 -0.59 11.48 -0.12
N GLY A 125 0.65 11.66 -0.59
CA GLY A 125 1.04 12.79 -1.43
C GLY A 125 1.34 14.09 -0.66
N LYS A 126 1.32 14.08 0.67
CA LYS A 126 1.58 15.28 1.49
C LYS A 126 2.98 15.28 2.10
N ASN A 127 3.48 16.50 2.32
CA ASN A 127 4.70 16.78 3.07
C ASN A 127 4.49 16.62 4.58
N ARG A 128 5.60 16.55 5.34
CA ARG A 128 5.61 16.51 6.81
C ARG A 128 4.96 17.72 7.48
N PHE A 129 4.85 18.85 6.77
CA PHE A 129 4.22 20.08 7.24
C PHE A 129 2.93 20.27 6.47
N THR A 130 1.78 20.00 7.09
CA THR A 130 0.46 20.13 6.47
C THR A 130 0.27 21.49 5.78
N SER A 131 0.47 21.53 4.48
CA SER A 131 -0.17 22.42 3.50
C SER A 131 0.31 21.99 2.12
N LYS A 132 -0.67 21.79 1.23
CA LYS A 132 -0.52 21.37 -0.18
C LYS A 132 0.86 21.75 -0.75
N ALA A 133 1.59 20.77 -1.27
CA ALA A 133 2.66 21.05 -2.21
C ALA A 133 2.03 21.69 -3.45
N ALA A 134 1.93 23.02 -3.44
CA ALA A 134 1.61 23.81 -4.60
C ALA A 134 2.73 23.59 -5.61
N VAL A 135 2.40 22.94 -6.73
CA VAL A 135 3.20 23.05 -7.93
C VAL A 135 2.75 24.34 -8.60
N GLN A 136 3.45 25.44 -8.30
CA GLN A 136 3.55 26.56 -9.23
C GLN A 136 4.46 26.12 -10.37
N ARG A 137 3.88 25.99 -11.57
CA ARG A 137 4.36 26.60 -12.83
C ARG A 137 3.30 26.39 -13.89
#